data_AF-A0A444JBF5-F1
#
_entry.id   AF-A0A444JBF5-F1
#
_cell.length_a   1.000
_cell.length_b   1.000
_cell.length_c   1.000
_cell.angle_alpha   90.00
_cell.angle_beta   90.00
_cell.angle_gamma   90.00
#
_symmetry.space_group_name_H-M   'P 1'
#
loop_
_entity.id
_entity.type
_entity.pdbx_description
1 polymer ?
#
loop_
_entity_poly.entity_id
_entity_poly.type
_entity_poly.pdbx_seq_one_letter_code
_entity_poly.pdbx_strand_id
1 'polypeptide(L)'
;MKIEIAENMVYSYLKHVECCRIIQTNWKTSGKWKTTEYDEREARKLFKKLKSSESFKKIFRKNNFDQLIKQAEIDVVGINTAEDSIFGIDVAFHISGLNYNGPEESIRKVFMKIFRTILIMQTYFSGFDKYNSFFVAPKISDRIVNEIKTLLKEAELIINEEMISINLISNDEFYETIFDPLITSFKEEHDTGELFSRAIKLVELDPRRTNGSSSISKQKTQPTSSGKRTENGMRIGQFVQYHMRKLHENGTLTEKDIA
;
A
#
# COMPACT_ATOMS: atom_id res chain seq x y z
N MET A 1 -3.21 3.94 -23.02
CA MET A 1 -2.88 3.51 -21.64
C MET A 1 -1.41 3.84 -21.42
N LYS A 2 -1.09 4.75 -20.50
CA LYS A 2 0.30 4.98 -20.09
C LYS A 2 0.65 3.81 -19.19
N ILE A 3 1.64 3.00 -19.57
CA ILE A 3 2.08 1.86 -18.75
C ILE A 3 3.30 2.34 -17.99
N GLU A 4 3.14 2.59 -16.69
CA GLU A 4 4.26 2.94 -15.82
C GLU A 4 4.82 1.68 -15.16
N ILE A 5 6.11 1.45 -15.34
CA ILE A 5 6.77 0.23 -14.83
C ILE A 5 6.71 0.14 -13.30
N ALA A 6 6.76 1.28 -12.61
CA ALA A 6 6.68 1.35 -11.17
C ALA A 6 5.29 0.93 -10.66
N GLU A 7 4.21 1.39 -11.31
CA GLU A 7 2.85 0.94 -11.00
C GLU A 7 2.67 -0.55 -11.30
N ASN A 8 3.26 -1.06 -12.38
CA ASN A 8 3.17 -2.47 -12.72
C ASN A 8 3.93 -3.37 -11.74
N MET A 9 5.06 -2.89 -11.21
CA MET A 9 5.76 -3.55 -10.11
C MET A 9 4.89 -3.58 -8.85
N VAL A 10 4.30 -2.44 -8.45
CA VAL A 10 3.38 -2.38 -7.29
C VAL A 10 2.16 -3.26 -7.50
N TYR A 11 1.61 -3.32 -8.71
CA TYR A 11 0.55 -4.27 -9.09
C TYR A 11 0.97 -5.71 -8.79
N SER A 12 2.16 -6.10 -9.25
CA SER A 12 2.69 -7.46 -9.07
C SER A 12 2.94 -7.75 -7.59
N TYR A 13 3.48 -6.77 -6.84
CA TYR A 13 3.62 -6.85 -5.39
C TYR A 13 2.28 -7.07 -4.69
N LEU A 14 1.26 -6.27 -5.02
CA LEU A 14 -0.05 -6.40 -4.40
C LEU A 14 -0.68 -7.77 -4.67
N LYS A 15 -0.47 -8.31 -5.87
CA LYS A 15 -0.98 -9.62 -6.26
C LYS A 15 -0.30 -10.77 -5.54
N HIS A 16 1.03 -10.82 -5.65
CA HIS A 16 1.80 -12.00 -5.29
C HIS A 16 2.26 -11.98 -3.84
N VAL A 17 2.62 -10.79 -3.36
CA VAL A 17 3.08 -10.62 -1.99
C VAL A 17 1.90 -10.30 -1.10
N GLU A 18 1.04 -9.33 -1.49
CA GLU A 18 -0.12 -8.94 -0.68
C GLU A 18 -1.38 -9.79 -0.85
N CYS A 19 -1.37 -10.74 -1.78
CA CYS A 19 -2.50 -11.62 -2.08
C CYS A 19 -3.79 -10.87 -2.43
N CYS A 20 -3.68 -9.65 -2.97
CA CYS A 20 -4.82 -8.91 -3.50
C CYS A 20 -5.39 -9.65 -4.72
N ARG A 21 -6.71 -9.85 -4.73
CA ARG A 21 -7.39 -10.59 -5.81
C ARG A 21 -7.89 -9.69 -6.92
N ILE A 22 -8.15 -8.43 -6.60
CA ILE A 22 -8.58 -7.40 -7.57
C ILE A 22 -7.59 -6.25 -7.44
N ILE A 23 -6.97 -5.85 -8.55
CA ILE A 23 -5.97 -4.80 -8.56
C ILE A 23 -6.19 -3.94 -9.79
N GLN A 24 -6.14 -2.62 -9.62
CA GLN A 24 -6.32 -1.64 -10.68
C GLN A 24 -5.27 -0.53 -10.56
N THR A 25 -4.51 -0.33 -11.64
CA THR A 25 -3.60 0.82 -11.80
C THR A 25 -4.37 2.05 -12.30
N ASN A 26 -3.87 3.25 -12.04
CA ASN A 26 -4.45 4.53 -12.45
C ASN A 26 -5.93 4.65 -12.04
N TRP A 27 -6.25 4.25 -10.81
CA TRP A 27 -7.62 4.25 -10.32
C TRP A 27 -8.11 5.68 -10.09
N LYS A 28 -9.33 5.98 -10.55
CA LYS A 28 -9.94 7.31 -10.46
C LYS A 28 -11.39 7.21 -10.05
N THR A 29 -11.86 8.20 -9.32
CA THR A 29 -13.29 8.36 -9.05
C THR A 29 -14.04 8.76 -10.32
N SER A 30 -15.28 8.29 -10.46
CA SER A 30 -16.19 8.77 -11.49
C SER A 30 -17.00 9.94 -10.96
N GLY A 31 -17.10 11.03 -11.73
CA GLY A 31 -18.00 12.14 -11.41
C GLY A 31 -19.50 11.75 -11.41
N LYS A 32 -19.84 10.54 -11.88
CA LYS A 32 -21.19 9.98 -11.83
C LYS A 32 -21.49 9.20 -10.54
N TRP A 33 -20.48 8.85 -9.76
CA TRP A 33 -20.69 8.15 -8.49
C TRP A 33 -21.24 9.14 -7.48
N LYS A 34 -22.45 8.85 -6.99
CA LYS A 34 -23.07 9.60 -5.91
C LYS A 34 -22.64 9.00 -4.60
N THR A 35 -22.19 9.85 -3.71
CA THR A 35 -21.87 9.53 -2.31
C THR A 35 -22.96 10.14 -1.43
N THR A 36 -23.29 9.45 -0.35
CA THR A 36 -24.21 9.93 0.69
C THR A 36 -23.43 10.50 1.87
N GLU A 37 -24.14 11.17 2.78
CA GLU A 37 -23.55 11.61 4.05
C GLU A 37 -23.01 10.45 4.89
N TYR A 38 -23.60 9.26 4.75
CA TYR A 38 -23.14 8.05 5.43
C TYR A 38 -21.80 7.57 4.86
N ASP A 39 -21.68 7.51 3.53
CA ASP A 39 -20.45 7.09 2.84
C ASP A 39 -19.28 8.00 3.20
N GLU A 40 -19.52 9.32 3.30
CA GLU A 40 -18.47 10.30 3.55
C GLU A 40 -18.19 10.55 5.04
N ARG A 41 -18.94 9.93 5.96
CA ARG A 41 -18.96 10.30 7.38
C ARG A 41 -17.59 10.22 8.04
N GLU A 42 -16.94 9.05 7.94
CA GLU A 42 -15.65 8.82 8.58
C GLU A 42 -14.53 9.62 7.90
N ALA A 43 -14.54 9.68 6.56
CA ALA A 43 -13.61 10.51 5.80
C ALA A 43 -13.72 12.01 6.17
N ARG A 44 -14.94 12.56 6.30
CA ARG A 44 -15.16 13.95 6.71
C ARG A 44 -14.71 14.22 8.14
N LYS A 45 -14.94 13.28 9.07
CA LYS A 45 -14.44 13.37 10.45
C LYS A 45 -12.92 13.43 10.47
N LEU A 46 -12.25 12.50 9.79
CA LEU A 46 -10.79 12.46 9.71
C LEU A 46 -10.24 13.74 9.07
N PHE A 47 -10.81 14.18 7.95
CA PHE A 47 -10.40 15.41 7.28
C PHE A 47 -10.53 16.65 8.19
N LYS A 48 -11.60 16.72 8.99
CA LYS A 48 -11.79 17.81 9.97
C LYS A 48 -10.70 17.78 11.05
N LYS A 49 -10.40 16.60 11.62
CA LYS A 49 -9.32 16.42 12.61
C LYS A 49 -7.98 16.92 12.07
N LEU A 50 -7.62 16.49 10.85
CA LEU A 50 -6.38 16.91 10.18
C LEU A 50 -6.34 18.43 9.95
N LYS A 51 -7.44 19.03 9.49
CA LYS A 51 -7.51 20.48 9.22
C LYS A 51 -7.43 21.33 10.50
N SER A 52 -7.85 20.79 11.64
CA SER A 52 -7.75 21.45 12.94
C SER A 52 -6.42 21.22 13.68
N SER A 53 -5.64 20.20 13.30
CA SER A 53 -4.37 19.89 13.94
C SER A 53 -3.30 20.92 13.60
N GLU A 54 -2.51 21.33 14.59
CA GLU A 54 -1.46 22.35 14.39
C GLU A 54 -0.41 21.88 13.36
N SER A 55 -0.05 20.59 13.40
CA SER A 55 0.91 19.97 12.47
C SER A 55 0.43 19.96 11.01
N PHE A 56 -0.88 19.85 10.79
CA PHE A 56 -1.45 19.57 9.47
C PHE A 56 -2.31 20.70 8.91
N LYS A 57 -2.69 21.69 9.73
CA LYS A 57 -3.51 22.83 9.33
C LYS A 57 -2.90 23.59 8.15
N LYS A 58 -1.57 23.73 8.09
CA LYS A 58 -0.89 24.40 6.95
C LYS A 58 -0.98 23.57 5.66
N ILE A 59 -0.86 22.24 5.76
CA ILE A 59 -0.92 21.32 4.62
C ILE A 59 -2.32 21.32 4.00
N PHE A 60 -3.38 21.26 4.82
CA PHE A 60 -4.76 21.13 4.35
C PHE A 60 -5.56 22.45 4.30
N ARG A 61 -4.96 23.60 4.66
CA ARG A 61 -5.70 24.87 4.86
C ARG A 61 -6.58 25.24 3.68
N LYS A 62 -6.01 25.14 2.48
CA LYS A 62 -6.64 25.54 1.21
C LYS A 62 -7.44 24.40 0.56
N ASN A 63 -7.41 23.20 1.14
CA ASN A 63 -8.10 22.06 0.58
C ASN A 63 -9.57 22.06 0.99
N ASN A 64 -10.41 21.75 0.01
CA ASN A 64 -11.80 21.40 0.18
C ASN A 64 -11.93 19.87 0.08
N PHE A 65 -12.75 19.27 0.94
CA PHE A 65 -12.95 17.81 0.99
C PHE A 65 -13.43 17.25 -0.35
N ASP A 66 -14.46 17.84 -0.95
CA ASP A 66 -15.08 17.35 -2.18
C ASP A 66 -14.09 17.42 -3.35
N GLN A 67 -13.27 18.48 -3.40
CA GLN A 67 -12.20 18.61 -4.39
C GLN A 67 -11.14 17.51 -4.23
N LEU A 68 -10.78 17.17 -2.98
CA LEU A 68 -9.78 16.13 -2.71
C LEU A 68 -10.24 14.74 -3.17
N ILE A 69 -11.50 14.39 -2.98
CA ILE A 69 -11.99 13.05 -3.32
C ILE A 69 -12.45 12.91 -4.78
N LYS A 70 -12.91 13.98 -5.45
CA LYS A 70 -13.46 13.92 -6.82
C LYS A 70 -12.42 14.05 -7.95
N GLN A 71 -11.24 14.59 -7.67
CA GLN A 71 -10.20 14.85 -8.68
C GLN A 71 -8.94 14.00 -8.46
N ALA A 72 -9.10 12.87 -7.78
CA ALA A 72 -7.99 12.09 -7.34
C ALA A 72 -7.72 10.89 -8.25
N GLU A 73 -6.43 10.67 -8.43
CA GLU A 73 -5.85 9.48 -8.99
C GLU A 73 -5.09 8.78 -7.86
N ILE A 74 -5.33 7.48 -7.73
CA ILE A 74 -4.54 6.57 -6.92
C ILE A 74 -3.78 5.68 -7.90
N ASP A 75 -2.46 5.68 -7.81
CA ASP A 75 -1.62 5.05 -8.83
C ASP A 75 -1.87 3.52 -8.91
N VAL A 76 -2.06 2.84 -7.77
CA VAL A 76 -2.52 1.44 -7.70
C VAL A 76 -3.48 1.20 -6.54
N VAL A 77 -4.63 0.58 -6.80
CA VAL A 77 -5.55 0.07 -5.77
C VAL A 77 -5.56 -1.45 -5.80
N GLY A 78 -5.48 -2.09 -4.63
CA GLY A 78 -5.57 -3.55 -4.46
C GLY A 78 -6.60 -3.92 -3.40
N ILE A 79 -7.44 -4.91 -3.69
CA ILE A 79 -8.43 -5.46 -2.76
C ILE A 79 -8.01 -6.88 -2.38
N ASN A 80 -7.80 -7.09 -1.09
CA ASN A 80 -7.58 -8.40 -0.50
C ASN A 80 -8.85 -8.82 0.24
N THR A 81 -9.70 -9.58 -0.45
CA THR A 81 -10.96 -10.10 0.09
C THR A 81 -10.79 -11.18 1.16
N ALA A 82 -9.55 -11.64 1.42
CA ALA A 82 -9.29 -12.66 2.44
C ALA A 82 -9.02 -12.03 3.81
N GLU A 83 -8.39 -10.86 3.83
CA GLU A 83 -8.10 -10.12 5.06
C GLU A 83 -9.05 -8.94 5.26
N ASP A 84 -10.07 -8.85 4.40
CA ASP A 84 -11.00 -7.74 4.30
C ASP A 84 -10.30 -6.38 4.31
N SER A 85 -9.30 -6.26 3.43
CA SER A 85 -8.44 -5.09 3.37
C SER A 85 -8.33 -4.51 1.97
N ILE A 86 -8.19 -3.19 1.93
CA ILE A 86 -7.92 -2.42 0.73
C ILE A 86 -6.59 -1.70 0.86
N PHE A 87 -5.86 -1.65 -0.25
CA PHE A 87 -4.60 -0.95 -0.42
C PHE A 87 -4.80 0.14 -1.46
N GLY A 88 -4.36 1.36 -1.14
CA GLY A 88 -4.14 2.43 -2.09
C GLY A 88 -2.68 2.84 -2.02
N ILE A 89 -1.96 2.68 -3.14
CA ILE A 89 -0.53 2.94 -3.21
C ILE A 89 -0.28 3.99 -4.28
N ASP A 90 0.26 5.13 -3.86
CA ASP A 90 0.83 6.14 -4.74
C ASP A 90 2.33 5.85 -4.92
N VAL A 91 2.85 5.95 -6.15
CA VAL A 91 4.24 5.63 -6.47
C VAL A 91 4.94 6.81 -7.14
N ALA A 92 6.22 6.99 -6.82
CA ALA A 92 7.08 7.93 -7.54
C ALA A 92 8.40 7.27 -7.93
N PHE A 93 8.74 7.35 -9.21
CA PHE A 93 9.97 6.78 -9.75
C PHE A 93 10.70 7.80 -10.62
N HIS A 94 11.82 8.31 -10.11
CA HIS A 94 12.72 9.18 -10.86
C HIS A 94 14.17 8.82 -10.55
N ILE A 95 15.03 8.79 -11.56
CA ILE A 95 16.47 8.45 -11.42
C ILE A 95 17.18 9.38 -10.42
N SER A 96 16.83 10.66 -10.45
CA SER A 96 17.36 11.69 -9.55
C SER A 96 16.74 11.65 -8.14
N GLY A 97 15.78 10.75 -7.90
CA GLY A 97 14.99 10.69 -6.68
C GLY A 97 13.79 11.66 -6.69
N LEU A 98 12.98 11.58 -5.65
CA LEU A 98 11.79 12.40 -5.47
C LEU A 98 12.14 13.89 -5.31
N ASN A 99 11.61 14.74 -6.18
CA ASN A 99 11.75 16.20 -6.06
C ASN A 99 10.57 16.94 -6.73
N TYR A 100 9.57 17.29 -5.94
CA TYR A 100 8.43 18.09 -6.39
C TYR A 100 8.68 19.59 -6.20
N ASN A 101 9.74 20.13 -6.81
CA ASN A 101 10.12 21.56 -6.67
C ASN A 101 10.62 21.95 -5.28
N GLY A 102 11.40 21.06 -4.64
CA GLY A 102 12.05 21.29 -3.36
C GLY A 102 11.52 20.42 -2.23
N PRO A 103 12.22 20.40 -1.07
CA PRO A 103 11.88 19.53 0.05
C PRO A 103 10.47 19.76 0.61
N GLU A 104 10.11 21.00 0.90
CA GLU A 104 8.82 21.34 1.54
C GLU A 104 7.62 20.91 0.68
N GLU A 105 7.65 21.25 -0.62
CA GLU A 105 6.59 20.85 -1.54
C GLU A 105 6.56 19.34 -1.77
N SER A 106 7.72 18.67 -1.69
CA SER A 106 7.78 17.20 -1.77
C SER A 106 7.09 16.55 -0.59
N ILE A 107 7.41 17.00 0.63
CA ILE A 107 6.78 16.54 1.87
C ILE A 107 5.27 16.77 1.80
N ARG A 108 4.86 18.00 1.43
CA ARG A 108 3.46 18.36 1.30
C ARG A 108 2.72 17.45 0.32
N LYS A 109 3.27 17.21 -0.87
CA LYS A 109 2.61 16.36 -1.89
C LYS A 109 2.52 14.89 -1.48
N VAL A 110 3.57 14.32 -0.91
CA VAL A 110 3.56 12.94 -0.43
C VAL A 110 2.50 12.76 0.64
N PHE A 111 2.50 13.64 1.63
CA PHE A 111 1.53 13.58 2.73
C PHE A 111 0.10 13.76 2.21
N MET A 112 -0.12 14.73 1.32
CA MET A 112 -1.42 14.92 0.67
C MET A 112 -1.88 13.68 -0.11
N LYS A 113 -0.98 12.98 -0.82
CA LYS A 113 -1.30 11.75 -1.55
C LYS A 113 -1.78 10.65 -0.59
N ILE A 114 -1.02 10.36 0.47
CA ILE A 114 -1.37 9.36 1.50
C ILE A 114 -2.76 9.64 2.08
N PHE A 115 -2.99 10.86 2.57
CA PHE A 115 -4.28 11.16 3.22
C PHE A 115 -5.44 11.20 2.26
N ARG A 116 -5.24 11.75 1.06
CA ARG A 116 -6.27 11.74 0.02
C ARG A 116 -6.70 10.31 -0.30
N THR A 117 -5.75 9.38 -0.38
CA THR A 117 -6.00 7.96 -0.63
C THR A 117 -6.82 7.33 0.48
N ILE A 118 -6.53 7.57 1.77
CA ILE A 118 -7.40 7.15 2.88
C ILE A 118 -8.82 7.72 2.77
N LEU A 119 -8.96 9.02 2.54
CA LEU A 119 -10.27 9.69 2.48
C LEU A 119 -11.13 9.11 1.34
N ILE A 120 -10.51 8.79 0.21
CA ILE A 120 -11.19 8.15 -0.92
C ILE A 120 -11.61 6.74 -0.56
N MET A 121 -10.72 5.94 0.05
CA MET A 121 -11.05 4.56 0.39
C MET A 121 -12.18 4.50 1.42
N GLN A 122 -12.15 5.33 2.47
CA GLN A 122 -13.24 5.42 3.43
C GLN A 122 -14.57 5.86 2.78
N THR A 123 -14.52 6.66 1.70
CA THR A 123 -15.72 7.15 1.02
C THR A 123 -16.32 6.14 0.04
N TYR A 124 -15.50 5.51 -0.81
CA TYR A 124 -15.97 4.65 -1.91
C TYR A 124 -15.85 3.15 -1.63
N PHE A 125 -15.12 2.78 -0.58
CA PHE A 125 -14.84 1.41 -0.20
C PHE A 125 -15.11 1.18 1.29
N SER A 126 -16.17 1.81 1.81
CA SER A 126 -16.59 1.77 3.22
C SER A 126 -16.93 0.37 3.75
N GLY A 127 -17.05 -0.62 2.88
CA GLY A 127 -17.36 -2.01 3.23
C GLY A 127 -16.15 -2.87 3.62
N PHE A 128 -14.94 -2.31 3.67
CA PHE A 128 -13.75 -3.02 4.15
C PHE A 128 -13.39 -2.60 5.57
N ASP A 129 -12.91 -3.56 6.35
CA ASP A 129 -12.43 -3.31 7.70
C ASP A 129 -11.11 -2.54 7.70
N LYS A 130 -10.16 -2.90 6.82
CA LYS A 130 -8.77 -2.38 6.88
C LYS A 130 -8.38 -1.53 5.69
N TYR A 131 -7.83 -0.35 5.97
CA TYR A 131 -7.41 0.64 4.96
C TYR A 131 -5.90 0.86 5.03
N ASN A 132 -5.20 0.56 3.94
CA ASN A 132 -3.75 0.71 3.83
C ASN A 132 -3.43 1.77 2.77
N SER A 133 -2.86 2.90 3.17
CA SER A 133 -2.45 3.95 2.25
C SER A 133 -0.95 4.22 2.31
N PHE A 134 -0.24 3.83 1.27
CA PHE A 134 1.22 3.95 1.22
C PHE A 134 1.68 4.87 0.10
N PHE A 135 2.74 5.62 0.38
CA PHE A 135 3.53 6.26 -0.68
C PHE A 135 4.83 5.49 -0.85
N VAL A 136 5.16 5.17 -2.09
CA VAL A 136 6.27 4.27 -2.43
C VAL A 136 7.23 4.96 -3.38
N ALA A 137 8.52 5.00 -3.05
CA ALA A 137 9.54 5.47 -3.98
C ALA A 137 10.92 4.86 -3.67
N PRO A 138 11.66 4.36 -4.66
CA PRO A 138 12.96 3.72 -4.42
C PRO A 138 14.06 4.69 -3.99
N LYS A 139 13.86 6.00 -4.18
CA LYS A 139 14.89 7.00 -3.91
C LYS A 139 14.30 8.34 -3.48
N ILE A 140 14.55 8.70 -2.22
CA ILE A 140 14.20 9.97 -1.59
C ILE A 140 15.39 10.41 -0.72
N SER A 141 15.66 11.71 -0.60
CA SER A 141 16.69 12.18 0.32
C SER A 141 16.29 11.96 1.78
N ASP A 142 17.26 11.59 2.64
CA ASP A 142 17.01 11.25 4.04
C ASP A 142 16.34 12.38 4.82
N ARG A 143 16.66 13.64 4.49
CA ARG A 143 16.00 14.80 5.06
C ARG A 143 14.48 14.75 4.85
N ILE A 144 14.04 14.49 3.62
CA ILE A 144 12.62 14.42 3.27
C ILE A 144 11.98 13.19 3.93
N VAL A 145 12.66 12.04 3.92
CA VAL A 145 12.18 10.81 4.55
C VAL A 145 11.94 11.02 6.05
N ASN A 146 12.91 11.57 6.77
CA ASN A 146 12.83 11.79 8.21
C ASN A 146 11.70 12.75 8.59
N GLU A 147 11.51 13.82 7.81
CA GLU A 147 10.45 14.79 8.03
C GLU A 147 9.06 14.17 7.77
N ILE A 148 8.90 13.40 6.69
CA ILE A 148 7.65 12.68 6.42
C ILE A 148 7.38 11.64 7.49
N LYS A 149 8.37 10.82 7.90
CA LYS A 149 8.15 9.81 8.95
C LYS A 149 7.81 10.42 10.30
N THR A 150 8.33 11.60 10.62
CA THR A 150 7.93 12.34 11.82
C THR A 150 6.46 12.77 11.74
N LEU A 151 6.05 13.36 10.61
CA LEU A 151 4.66 13.73 10.37
C LEU A 151 3.72 12.53 10.36
N LEU A 152 4.13 11.38 9.80
CA LEU A 152 3.31 10.16 9.80
C LEU A 152 3.01 9.68 11.22
N LYS A 153 4.01 9.67 12.12
CA LYS A 153 3.80 9.32 13.54
C LYS A 153 2.80 10.24 14.22
N GLU A 154 2.89 11.55 13.98
CA GLU A 154 1.90 12.49 14.51
C GLU A 154 0.50 12.25 13.94
N ALA A 155 0.42 11.83 12.68
CA ALA A 155 -0.84 11.58 12.01
C ALA A 155 -1.50 10.28 12.48
N GLU A 156 -0.72 9.24 12.79
CA GLU A 156 -1.18 8.00 13.42
C GLU A 156 -1.89 8.29 14.76
N LEU A 157 -1.36 9.23 15.56
CA LEU A 157 -2.00 9.67 16.81
C LEU A 157 -3.34 10.39 16.58
N ILE A 158 -3.51 11.08 15.45
CA ILE A 158 -4.75 11.79 15.11
C ILE A 158 -5.80 10.84 14.55
N ILE A 159 -5.36 9.91 13.71
CA ILE A 159 -6.21 8.85 13.17
C ILE A 159 -6.73 8.03 14.35
N ASN A 160 -5.82 7.47 15.16
CA ASN A 160 -6.11 6.64 16.33
C ASN A 160 -7.14 5.53 16.02
N GLU A 161 -6.95 4.87 14.88
CA GLU A 161 -7.78 3.78 14.39
C GLU A 161 -6.85 2.67 13.92
N GLU A 162 -6.83 1.54 14.63
CA GLU A 162 -5.91 0.42 14.36
C GLU A 162 -6.10 -0.18 12.95
N MET A 163 -7.29 0.01 12.38
CA MET A 163 -7.63 -0.49 11.06
C MET A 163 -7.12 0.38 9.91
N ILE A 164 -6.50 1.54 10.21
CA ILE A 164 -5.94 2.44 9.22
C ILE A 164 -4.42 2.42 9.33
N SER A 165 -3.76 1.98 8.27
CA SER A 165 -2.30 2.00 8.16
C SER A 165 -1.86 3.01 7.10
N ILE A 166 -0.98 3.93 7.49
CA ILE A 166 -0.34 4.90 6.59
C ILE A 166 1.17 4.73 6.67
N ASN A 167 1.87 4.80 5.54
CA ASN A 167 3.33 4.68 5.56
C ASN A 167 4.00 5.32 4.35
N LEU A 168 5.28 5.66 4.52
CA LEU A 168 6.23 5.96 3.45
C LEU A 168 7.22 4.81 3.36
N ILE A 169 7.20 4.09 2.23
CA ILE A 169 8.14 3.01 1.96
C ILE A 169 9.16 3.53 0.93
N SER A 170 10.41 3.71 1.35
CA SER A 170 11.43 4.33 0.50
C SER A 170 12.85 3.85 0.76
N ASN A 171 13.76 4.14 -0.18
CA ASN A 171 15.18 3.77 -0.09
C ASN A 171 15.34 2.27 0.20
N ASP A 172 16.12 1.87 1.21
CA ASP A 172 16.34 0.45 1.53
C ASP A 172 15.04 -0.27 1.89
N GLU A 173 14.13 0.39 2.62
CA GLU A 173 12.82 -0.17 3.00
C GLU A 173 11.96 -0.50 1.78
N PHE A 174 12.11 0.22 0.67
CA PHE A 174 11.46 -0.11 -0.59
C PHE A 174 11.92 -1.46 -1.13
N TYR A 175 13.23 -1.73 -1.08
CA TYR A 175 13.75 -3.00 -1.57
C TYR A 175 13.35 -4.14 -0.65
N GLU A 176 13.52 -3.95 0.66
CA GLU A 176 13.20 -4.96 1.68
C GLU A 176 11.72 -5.32 1.72
N THR A 177 10.83 -4.31 1.58
CA THR A 177 9.39 -4.52 1.73
C THR A 177 8.71 -4.92 0.43
N ILE A 178 9.11 -4.34 -0.70
CA ILE A 178 8.39 -4.48 -1.96
C ILE A 178 9.19 -5.29 -2.98
N PHE A 179 10.40 -4.85 -3.31
CA PHE A 179 11.14 -5.40 -4.44
C PHE A 179 11.61 -6.84 -4.17
N ASP A 180 12.34 -7.08 -3.08
CA ASP A 180 12.96 -8.38 -2.80
C ASP A 180 11.92 -9.49 -2.57
N PRO A 181 10.83 -9.26 -1.80
CA PRO A 181 9.76 -10.26 -1.67
C PRO A 181 9.10 -10.58 -3.02
N LEU A 182 8.89 -9.58 -3.87
CA LEU A 182 8.31 -9.77 -5.20
C LEU A 182 9.22 -10.56 -6.14
N ILE A 183 10.52 -10.25 -6.17
CA ILE A 183 11.50 -11.01 -6.96
C ILE A 183 11.57 -12.47 -6.47
N THR A 184 11.44 -12.67 -5.15
CA THR A 184 11.42 -14.02 -4.57
C THR A 184 10.17 -14.79 -4.99
N SER A 185 8.98 -14.17 -4.99
CA SER A 185 7.75 -14.86 -5.40
C SER A 185 7.76 -15.31 -6.87
N PHE A 186 8.46 -14.60 -7.75
CA PHE A 186 8.59 -15.01 -9.16
C PHE A 186 9.39 -16.29 -9.39
N LYS A 187 10.21 -16.72 -8.42
CA LYS A 187 10.92 -18.00 -8.51
C LYS A 187 10.00 -19.19 -8.30
N GLU A 188 8.88 -18.97 -7.61
CA GLU A 188 7.87 -19.98 -7.30
C GLU A 188 6.79 -20.05 -8.40
N GLU A 189 6.59 -18.95 -9.14
CA GLU A 189 5.64 -18.86 -10.26
C GLU A 189 6.33 -18.80 -11.63
N HIS A 190 6.30 -19.92 -12.36
CA HIS A 190 6.96 -20.04 -13.67
C HIS A 190 6.27 -19.24 -14.79
N ASP A 191 4.95 -19.11 -14.78
CA ASP A 191 4.18 -18.44 -15.83
C ASP A 191 3.29 -17.32 -15.28
N THR A 192 3.76 -16.09 -15.39
CA THR A 192 2.93 -14.91 -15.16
C THR A 192 2.85 -14.09 -16.45
N GLY A 193 1.64 -13.64 -16.80
CA GLY A 193 1.43 -12.74 -17.94
C GLY A 193 1.81 -11.28 -17.66
N GLU A 194 2.36 -11.00 -16.48
CA GLU A 194 2.57 -9.65 -15.97
C GLU A 194 3.85 -9.01 -16.51
N LEU A 195 3.74 -7.76 -16.96
CA LEU A 195 4.82 -7.07 -17.67
C LEU A 195 6.09 -6.97 -16.83
N PHE A 196 5.99 -6.60 -15.55
CA PHE A 196 7.14 -6.46 -14.66
C PHE A 196 7.85 -7.80 -14.46
N SER A 197 7.11 -8.86 -14.13
CA SER A 197 7.68 -10.21 -13.97
C SER A 197 8.36 -10.70 -15.25
N ARG A 198 7.72 -10.49 -16.42
CA ARG A 198 8.32 -10.85 -17.72
C ARG A 198 9.57 -10.03 -18.04
N ALA A 199 9.60 -8.75 -17.67
CA ALA A 199 10.78 -7.91 -17.84
C ALA A 199 11.95 -8.41 -16.97
N ILE A 200 11.69 -8.76 -15.71
CA ILE A 200 12.71 -9.35 -14.83
C ILE A 200 13.22 -10.68 -15.39
N LYS A 201 12.31 -11.61 -15.74
CA LYS A 201 12.67 -12.91 -16.33
C LYS A 201 13.52 -12.74 -17.60
N LEU A 202 13.19 -11.77 -18.46
CA LEU A 202 13.98 -11.46 -19.64
C LEU A 202 15.42 -11.05 -19.29
N VAL A 203 15.60 -10.24 -18.25
CA VAL A 203 16.94 -9.82 -17.78
C VAL A 203 17.70 -10.99 -17.14
N GLU A 204 17.00 -11.93 -16.49
CA GLU A 204 17.60 -13.15 -15.91
C GLU A 204 18.06 -14.17 -16.96
N LEU A 205 17.44 -14.17 -18.15
CA LEU A 205 17.86 -15.00 -19.27
C LEU A 205 19.20 -14.57 -19.89
N ASP A 206 19.78 -13.43 -19.49
CA ASP A 206 21.07 -12.96 -20.01
C ASP A 206 22.25 -13.81 -19.47
N PRO A 207 22.89 -14.65 -20.32
CA PRO A 207 23.97 -15.53 -19.90
C PRO A 207 25.25 -14.76 -19.48
N ARG A 208 25.32 -13.44 -19.71
CA ARG A 208 26.43 -12.62 -19.22
C ARG A 208 26.32 -12.33 -17.73
N ARG A 209 25.10 -12.32 -17.15
CA ARG A 209 24.89 -12.05 -15.72
C ARG A 209 25.29 -13.24 -14.84
N THR A 210 25.12 -14.46 -15.33
CA THR A 210 25.51 -15.70 -14.61
C THR A 210 27.03 -15.86 -14.51
N ASN A 211 27.79 -15.34 -15.48
CA ASN A 211 29.25 -15.47 -15.52
C ASN A 211 30.02 -14.33 -14.80
N GLY A 212 29.32 -13.32 -14.25
CA GLY A 212 29.91 -12.14 -13.60
C GLY A 212 29.77 -12.10 -12.08
N SER A 213 29.25 -13.15 -11.44
CA SER A 213 29.07 -13.18 -9.98
C SER A 213 30.37 -13.53 -9.26
N SER A 214 31.30 -12.57 -9.19
CA SER A 214 32.28 -12.53 -8.12
C SER A 214 31.54 -12.62 -6.78
N SER A 215 31.94 -13.59 -5.97
CA SER A 215 31.47 -13.90 -4.62
C SER A 215 31.06 -12.67 -3.81
N ILE A 216 29.77 -12.34 -3.79
CA ILE A 216 29.18 -11.62 -2.67
C ILE A 216 29.20 -12.62 -1.52
N SER A 217 30.09 -12.40 -0.55
CA SER A 217 30.11 -13.17 0.68
C SER A 217 28.69 -13.15 1.26
N LYS A 218 28.08 -14.33 1.37
CA LYS A 218 26.85 -14.52 2.14
C LYS A 218 27.20 -14.20 3.59
N GLN A 219 27.07 -12.94 4.00
CA GLN A 219 26.74 -12.67 5.38
C GLN A 219 25.39 -13.34 5.62
N LYS A 220 25.37 -14.34 6.50
CA LYS A 220 24.14 -14.88 7.07
C LYS A 220 23.53 -13.79 7.95
N THR A 221 22.98 -12.75 7.35
CA THR A 221 21.87 -12.03 7.96
C THR A 221 20.69 -12.98 7.81
N GLN A 222 20.21 -13.53 8.93
CA GLN A 222 18.91 -14.17 8.92
C GLN A 222 17.93 -13.17 8.31
N PRO A 223 17.11 -13.58 7.32
CA PRO A 223 16.14 -12.68 6.76
C PRO A 223 15.22 -12.26 7.91
N THR A 224 15.16 -10.97 8.21
CA THR A 224 13.96 -10.39 8.79
C THR A 224 12.91 -10.51 7.70
N SER A 225 12.36 -11.72 7.58
CA SER A 225 11.21 -11.97 6.75
C SER A 225 10.17 -10.96 7.20
N SER A 226 9.62 -10.18 6.28
CA SER A 226 8.24 -9.72 6.37
C SER A 226 7.26 -10.91 6.30
N GLY A 227 7.67 -12.07 6.86
CA GLY A 227 7.04 -13.37 6.79
C GLY A 227 5.75 -13.29 7.56
N LYS A 228 4.73 -12.78 6.86
CA LYS A 228 3.34 -12.91 7.26
C LYS A 228 3.17 -14.39 7.54
N ARG A 229 2.95 -14.71 8.82
CA ARG A 229 2.92 -16.10 9.27
C ARG A 229 1.87 -16.84 8.45
N THR A 230 2.24 -18.00 7.94
CA THR A 230 1.33 -18.88 7.22
C THR A 230 1.18 -20.18 7.99
N GLU A 231 -0.02 -20.73 7.98
CA GLU A 231 -0.37 -22.02 8.55
C GLU A 231 -1.13 -22.79 7.48
N ASN A 232 -0.68 -24.00 7.13
CA ASN A 232 -1.21 -24.79 6.01
C ASN A 232 -1.29 -24.00 4.68
N GLY A 233 -0.31 -23.13 4.41
CA GLY A 233 -0.27 -22.31 3.21
C GLY A 233 -1.24 -21.12 3.19
N MET A 234 -2.06 -20.93 4.23
CA MET A 234 -2.94 -19.78 4.39
C MET A 234 -2.28 -18.73 5.28
N ARG A 235 -2.49 -17.45 5.02
CA ARG A 235 -2.12 -16.41 5.98
C ARG A 235 -2.92 -16.59 7.28
N ILE A 236 -2.36 -16.23 8.44
CA ILE A 236 -3.05 -16.43 9.73
C ILE A 236 -4.49 -15.91 9.74
N GLY A 237 -4.76 -14.73 9.18
CA GLY A 237 -6.12 -14.21 9.09
C GLY A 237 -7.07 -15.13 8.30
N GLN A 238 -6.63 -15.63 7.14
CA GLN A 238 -7.36 -16.61 6.34
C GLN A 238 -7.55 -17.93 7.07
N PHE A 239 -6.49 -18.41 7.72
CA PHE A 239 -6.50 -19.65 8.48
C PHE A 239 -7.53 -19.59 9.61
N VAL A 240 -7.54 -18.49 10.38
CA VAL A 240 -8.50 -18.25 11.46
C VAL A 240 -9.92 -18.17 10.91
N GLN A 241 -10.15 -17.39 9.85
CA GLN A 241 -11.48 -17.30 9.23
C GLN A 241 -12.00 -18.66 8.75
N TYR A 242 -11.17 -19.45 8.07
CA TYR A 242 -11.52 -20.78 7.60
C TYR A 242 -11.91 -21.70 8.76
N HIS A 243 -11.10 -21.75 9.82
CA HIS A 243 -11.38 -22.60 10.98
C HIS A 243 -12.59 -22.13 11.78
N MET A 244 -12.77 -20.83 11.99
CA MET A 244 -13.95 -20.29 12.67
C MET A 244 -15.24 -20.63 11.93
N ARG A 245 -15.23 -20.50 10.58
CA ARG A 245 -16.37 -20.91 9.76
C ARG A 245 -16.64 -22.40 9.87
N LYS A 246 -15.60 -23.24 9.80
CA LYS A 246 -15.74 -24.70 9.98
C LYS A 246 -16.30 -25.07 11.35
N LEU A 247 -15.84 -24.40 12.41
CA LEU A 247 -16.34 -24.66 13.76
C LEU A 247 -17.81 -24.26 13.90
N HIS A 248 -18.22 -23.17 13.27
CA HIS A 248 -19.63 -22.75 13.22
C HIS A 248 -20.50 -23.72 12.41
N GLU A 249 -20.06 -24.11 11.21
CA GLU A 249 -20.75 -25.10 10.36
C GLU A 249 -20.90 -26.46 11.05
N ASN A 250 -19.92 -26.85 11.86
CA ASN A 250 -19.96 -28.09 12.64
C ASN A 250 -20.71 -27.94 13.98
N GLY A 251 -21.32 -26.79 14.27
CA GLY A 251 -22.08 -26.53 15.50
C GLY A 251 -21.23 -26.46 16.78
N THR A 252 -19.90 -26.44 16.64
CA THR A 252 -18.95 -26.36 17.75
C THR A 252 -18.63 -24.93 18.19
N LEU A 253 -19.00 -23.93 17.37
CA LEU A 253 -18.94 -22.51 17.69
C LEU A 253 -20.37 -21.95 17.71
N THR A 254 -20.86 -21.63 18.91
CA THR A 254 -22.21 -21.11 19.14
C THR A 254 -22.19 -19.58 19.24
N GLU A 255 -23.35 -18.94 19.10
CA GLU A 255 -23.45 -17.47 19.28
C GLU A 255 -23.00 -17.00 20.66
N LYS A 256 -23.03 -17.87 21.68
CA LYS A 256 -22.52 -17.56 23.03
C LYS A 256 -21.00 -17.46 23.08
N ASP A 257 -20.29 -18.06 22.13
CA ASP A 257 -18.83 -18.05 22.07
C ASP A 257 -18.29 -16.82 21.33
N ILE A 258 -19.16 -16.05 20.68
CA ILE A 258 -18.84 -14.87 19.84
C ILE A 258 -19.25 -13.55 20.55
N ALA A 259 -19.84 -13.62 21.75
CA ALA A 259 -20.24 -12.47 22.56
C ALA A 259 -19.13 -12.04 23.54
#